data_AF-A0A353F6V5-F1
#
_entry.id   AF-A0A353F6V5-F1
#
_cell.length_a   1.000
_cell.length_b   1.000
_cell.length_c   1.000
_cell.angle_alpha   90.00
_cell.angle_beta   90.00
_cell.angle_gamma   90.00
#
_symmetry.space_group_name_H-M   'P 1'
#
loop_
_entity.id
_entity.type
_entity.pdbx_description
1 polymer ?
#
loop_
_entity_poly.entity_id
_entity_poly.type
_entity_poly.pdbx_seq_one_letter_code
_entity_poly.pdbx_strand_id
1 'polypeptide(L)'
;SGQTPFGQTRRLRRRYLSKTAILKKGMKVYTDGRGKLFPPNIPIGTIEDFEVGPVYGEAEIKPAVDFTNLKNVFVITDSPGG
;
A
#
# COMPACT_ATOMS: atom_id res chain seq x y z
N SER A 1 -15.86 -5.36 23.18
CA SER A 1 -14.74 -4.51 23.62
C SER A 1 -13.81 -4.29 22.45
N GLY A 2 -13.72 -3.09 21.90
CA GLY A 2 -12.87 -2.86 20.72
C GLY A 2 -13.16 -1.56 19.99
N GLN A 3 -13.33 -0.47 20.74
CA GLN A 3 -13.14 0.85 20.14
C GLN A 3 -11.65 0.97 19.81
N THR A 4 -11.32 0.86 18.52
CA THR A 4 -10.01 1.30 18.04
C THR A 4 -9.94 2.81 18.27
N PRO A 5 -9.02 3.31 19.11
CA PRO A 5 -8.96 4.74 19.40
C PRO A 5 -8.69 5.52 18.12
N PHE A 6 -9.51 6.54 17.84
CA PHE A 6 -9.22 7.54 16.82
C PHE A 6 -7.87 8.18 17.17
N GLY A 7 -6.82 7.83 16.41
CA GLY A 7 -5.45 8.25 16.68
C GLY A 7 -4.36 7.26 16.22
N GLN A 8 -4.70 5.98 15.98
CA GLN A 8 -3.76 5.08 15.31
C GLN A 8 -3.69 5.46 13.83
N THR A 9 -2.51 5.89 13.37
CA THR A 9 -2.20 6.07 11.95
C THR A 9 -2.57 4.78 11.23
N ARG A 10 -3.57 4.80 10.33
CA ARG A 10 -3.93 3.60 9.55
C ARG A 10 -2.71 3.19 8.73
N ARG A 11 -1.97 2.19 9.21
CA ARG A 11 -0.79 1.65 8.54
C ARG A 11 -1.26 0.75 7.40
N LEU A 12 -0.81 1.04 6.17
CA LEU A 12 -0.99 0.11 5.06
C LEU A 12 0.11 -0.95 5.15
N ARG A 13 -0.27 -2.23 5.06
CA ARG A 13 0.68 -3.35 5.19
C ARG A 13 0.72 -4.18 3.91
N ARG A 14 1.90 -4.22 3.29
CA ARG A 14 2.16 -5.07 2.11
C ARG A 14 2.78 -6.38 2.55
N ARG A 15 2.14 -7.49 2.18
CA ARG A 15 2.51 -8.85 2.60
C ARG A 15 3.04 -9.68 1.43
N TYR A 16 3.59 -10.85 1.77
CA TYR A 16 4.11 -11.84 0.82
C TYR A 16 5.25 -11.30 -0.05
N LEU A 17 6.09 -10.42 0.50
CA LEU A 17 7.28 -9.93 -0.19
C LEU A 17 8.38 -10.99 -0.16
N SER A 18 9.18 -11.03 -1.21
CA SER A 18 10.38 -11.87 -1.23
C SER A 18 11.28 -11.51 -0.05
N LYS A 19 11.85 -12.54 0.59
CA LYS A 19 12.84 -12.37 1.67
C LYS A 19 14.15 -11.74 1.19
N THR A 20 14.42 -11.82 -0.11
CA THR A 20 15.61 -11.24 -0.74
C THR A 20 15.34 -9.87 -1.37
N ALA A 21 14.13 -9.31 -1.17
CA ALA A 21 13.81 -8.00 -1.68
C ALA A 21 14.70 -6.92 -1.03
N ILE A 22 15.29 -6.07 -1.85
CA ILE A 22 16.09 -4.93 -1.38
C ILE A 22 15.15 -3.74 -1.23
N LEU A 23 14.53 -3.62 -0.05
CA LEU A 23 13.61 -2.53 0.27
C LEU A 23 14.24 -1.57 1.27
N LYS A 24 13.98 -0.27 1.08
CA LYS A 24 14.48 0.80 1.94
C LYS A 24 13.36 1.77 2.29
N LYS A 25 13.42 2.33 3.49
CA LYS A 25 12.56 3.45 3.90
C LYS A 25 12.62 4.57 2.84
N GLY A 26 11.45 5.13 2.53
CA GLY A 26 11.28 6.19 1.53
C GLY A 26 11.06 5.71 0.09
N MET A 27 11.22 4.41 -0.21
CA MET A 27 10.88 3.88 -1.53
C MET A 27 9.39 4.06 -1.84
N LYS A 28 9.09 4.50 -3.07
CA LYS A 28 7.72 4.70 -3.54
C LYS A 28 7.08 3.37 -3.94
N VAL A 29 5.81 3.22 -3.63
CA VAL A 29 5.01 2.03 -3.93
C VAL A 29 3.88 2.41 -4.89
N TYR A 30 3.70 1.61 -5.94
CA TYR A 30 2.71 1.80 -7.00
C TYR A 30 1.92 0.52 -7.27
N THR A 31 0.72 0.65 -7.84
CA THR A 31 0.02 -0.50 -8.45
C THR A 31 0.83 -1.03 -9.63
N ASP A 32 0.83 -2.34 -9.83
CA ASP A 32 1.59 -3.02 -10.89
C ASP A 32 0.73 -3.52 -12.06
N GLY A 33 -0.59 -3.29 -12.00
CA GLY A 33 -1.53 -3.74 -13.03
C GLY A 33 -1.87 -5.23 -12.99
N ARG A 34 -1.19 -6.04 -12.17
CA ARG A 34 -1.43 -7.48 -12.13
C ARG A 34 -2.76 -7.77 -11.43
N GLY A 35 -3.46 -8.79 -11.93
CA GLY A 35 -4.79 -9.15 -11.43
C GLY A 35 -5.95 -8.36 -12.04
N LYS A 36 -5.69 -7.42 -12.98
CA LYS A 36 -6.71 -6.71 -13.76
C LYS A 36 -7.75 -5.98 -12.89
N LEU A 37 -7.38 -5.52 -11.69
CA LEU A 37 -8.27 -4.74 -10.82
C LEU A 37 -7.99 -3.23 -10.90
N PHE A 38 -6.72 -2.87 -10.99
CA PHE A 38 -6.26 -1.49 -11.11
C PHE A 38 -5.28 -1.40 -12.28
N PRO A 39 -5.22 -0.29 -13.02
CA PRO A 39 -4.13 -0.06 -13.95
C PRO A 39 -2.80 0.10 -13.19
N PRO A 40 -1.65 -0.13 -13.86
CA PRO A 40 -0.35 0.11 -13.25
C PRO A 40 -0.12 1.60 -12.98
N ASN A 41 0.89 1.90 -12.15
CA ASN A 41 1.42 3.24 -11.90
C ASN A 41 0.52 4.19 -11.09
N ILE A 42 -0.46 3.68 -10.34
CA ILE A 42 -1.20 4.48 -9.35
C ILE A 42 -0.37 4.55 -8.05
N PRO A 43 -0.08 5.75 -7.50
CA PRO A 43 0.65 5.89 -6.25
C PRO A 43 -0.12 5.29 -5.08
N ILE A 44 0.55 4.44 -4.30
CA ILE A 44 0.02 3.86 -3.07
C ILE A 44 0.59 4.60 -1.85
N GLY A 45 1.91 4.85 -1.84
CA GLY A 45 2.58 5.41 -0.67
C GLY A 45 4.10 5.27 -0.69
N THR A 46 4.70 5.38 0.49
CA THR A 46 6.14 5.21 0.73
C THR A 46 6.39 4.18 1.81
N ILE A 47 7.42 3.35 1.64
CA ILE A 47 7.87 2.40 2.67
C ILE A 47 8.33 3.18 3.90
N GLU A 48 7.75 2.87 5.06
CA GLU A 48 8.19 3.36 6.36
C GLU A 48 9.10 2.36 7.07
N ASP A 49 8.80 1.07 6.91
CA ASP A 49 9.55 -0.03 7.52
C ASP A 49 9.42 -1.33 6.70
N PHE A 50 10.37 -2.26 6.89
CA PHE A 50 10.37 -3.58 6.27
C PHE A 50 10.93 -4.64 7.21
N GLU A 51 10.14 -5.68 7.46
CA GLU A 51 10.50 -6.81 8.32
C GLU A 51 10.50 -8.11 7.51
N VAL A 52 11.50 -8.96 7.73
CA VAL A 52 11.57 -10.29 7.12
C VAL A 52 11.07 -11.32 8.12
N GLY A 53 9.90 -11.91 7.85
CA GLY A 53 9.37 -13.01 8.63
C GLY A 53 9.90 -14.39 8.20
N PRO A 54 9.47 -15.48 8.86
CA PRO A 54 9.95 -16.83 8.56
C PRO A 54 9.69 -17.27 7.11
N VAL A 55 8.51 -16.93 6.59
CA VAL A 55 8.04 -17.36 5.26
C VAL A 55 8.20 -16.26 4.23
N TYR A 56 7.84 -15.02 4.58
CA TYR A 56 7.84 -13.88 3.67
C TYR A 56 8.13 -12.58 4.43
N GLY A 57 8.48 -11.53 3.68
CA GLY A 57 8.67 -10.19 4.23
C GLY A 57 7.40 -9.34 4.18
N GLU A 58 7.31 -8.36 5.08
CA GLU A 58 6.20 -7.43 5.19
C GLU A 58 6.72 -5.99 5.24
N ALA A 59 6.09 -5.09 4.49
CA ALA A 59 6.43 -3.67 4.50
C ALA A 59 5.28 -2.85 5.07
N GLU A 60 5.61 -1.94 5.99
CA GLU A 60 4.73 -0.88 6.41
C GLU A 60 4.82 0.28 5.41
N ILE A 61 3.67 0.76 4.96
CA ILE A 61 3.57 1.83 3.97
C ILE A 61 2.79 2.99 4.58
N LYS A 62 3.38 4.17 4.52
CA LYS A 62 2.67 5.44 4.71
C LYS A 62 1.86 5.74 3.45
N PRO A 63 0.52 5.87 3.53
CA PRO A 63 -0.27 6.19 2.36
C PRO A 63 0.14 7.52 1.70
N ALA A 64 0.07 7.57 0.37
CA ALA A 64 0.34 8.80 -0.39
C ALA A 64 -0.77 9.86 -0.23
N VAL A 65 -1.96 9.45 0.24
CA VAL A 65 -3.15 10.29 0.36
C VAL A 65 -3.55 10.40 1.84
N ASP A 66 -3.94 11.60 2.25
CA ASP A 66 -4.61 11.82 3.52
C ASP A 66 -6.10 11.45 3.41
N PHE A 67 -6.45 10.27 3.93
CA PHE A 67 -7.83 9.77 3.93
C PHE A 67 -8.76 10.48 4.93
N THR A 68 -8.23 11.35 5.80
CA THR A 68 -9.04 12.10 6.76
C THR A 68 -9.66 13.36 6.13
N ASN A 69 -9.14 13.78 4.97
CA ASN A 69 -9.53 15.02 4.30
C ASN A 69 -9.62 14.84 2.79
N LEU A 70 -10.64 14.12 2.33
CA LEU A 70 -10.92 13.92 0.91
C LEU A 70 -11.96 14.94 0.41
N LYS A 71 -11.61 15.69 -0.64
CA LYS A 71 -12.54 16.60 -1.33
C LYS A 71 -13.09 16.02 -2.63
N ASN A 72 -12.21 15.39 -3.41
CA ASN A 72 -12.54 14.82 -4.72
C ASN A 72 -12.02 13.39 -4.78
N VAL A 73 -12.79 12.52 -5.42
CA VAL A 73 -12.43 11.12 -5.69
C VAL A 73 -12.77 10.80 -7.14
N PHE A 74 -11.92 10.01 -7.76
CA PHE A 74 -12.09 9.55 -9.13
C PHE A 74 -12.29 8.04 -9.13
N VAL A 75 -13.28 7.56 -9.89
CA VAL A 75 -13.48 6.13 -10.13
C VAL A 75 -12.75 5.76 -11.41
N ILE A 76 -11.89 4.76 -11.34
CA ILE A 76 -11.20 4.21 -12.50
C ILE A 76 -12.02 3.01 -12.98
N THR A 77 -12.65 3.12 -14.14
CA THR A 77 -13.54 2.10 -14.71
C THR A 77 -12.86 1.20 -15.73
N ASP A 78 -11.74 1.63 -16.30
CA ASP A 78 -10.97 0.82 -17.25
C ASP A 78 -9.97 -0.06 -16.50
N SER A 79 -10.25 -1.36 -16.51
CA SER A 79 -9.23 -2.38 -16.31
C SER A 79 -8.70 -2.82 -17.68
N PRO A 80 -7.38 -3.02 -17.88
CA PRO A 80 -6.81 -3.56 -19.13
C PRO A 80 -7.29 -4.98 -19.52
N GLY A 81 -8.27 -5.54 -18.81
CA GLY A 81 -8.85 -6.85 -19.05
C GLY A 81 -10.29 -6.85 -19.54
N GLY A 82 -10.88 -5.68 -19.84
CA GLY A 82 -12.19 -5.54 -20.49
C GLY A 82 -12.11 -5.74 -22.00
#